data_AF-A0A3D8HK59-F1
#
_entry.id   AF-A0A3D8HK59-F1
#
_cell.length_a   1.000
_cell.length_b   1.000
_cell.length_c   1.000
_cell.angle_alpha   90.00
_cell.angle_beta   90.00
_cell.angle_gamma   90.00
#
_symmetry.space_group_name_H-M   'P 1'
#
loop_
_entity.id
_entity.type
_entity.pdbx_description
1 polymer ?
#
loop_
_entity_poly.entity_id
_entity_poly.type
_entity_poly.pdbx_seq_one_letter_code
_entity_poly.pdbx_strand_id
1 'polypeptide(L)' 'MKIQLAPLFLIPFFISGCFTRIVKEPVYIPTKCEISMPLRPNFHSNTAQNVKDLLIYTQELENDLRFCINGEVF' A
#
# COMPACT_ATOMS: atom_id res chain seq x y z
N MET A 1 -8.34 62.36 -17.21
CA MET A 1 -8.44 61.01 -16.62
C MET A 1 -7.05 60.54 -16.23
N LYS A 2 -6.72 60.53 -14.93
CA LYS A 2 -5.49 59.93 -14.40
C LYS A 2 -5.88 58.59 -13.77
N ILE A 3 -5.75 57.51 -14.54
CA ILE A 3 -5.99 56.15 -14.04
C ILE A 3 -4.81 55.82 -13.12
N GLN A 4 -5.09 55.76 -11.81
CA GLN A 4 -4.12 55.40 -10.79
C GLN A 4 -3.69 53.95 -11.02
N LEU A 5 -2.49 53.75 -11.55
CA LEU A 5 -1.86 52.45 -11.87
C LEU A 5 -1.42 51.68 -10.60
N ALA A 6 -1.62 52.26 -9.42
CA ALA A 6 -1.14 51.75 -8.14
C ALA A 6 -1.84 50.47 -7.61
N PRO A 7 -3.16 50.22 -7.77
CA PRO A 7 -3.79 49.07 -7.17
C PRO A 7 -3.62 47.79 -8.00
N LEU A 8 -3.18 47.89 -9.26
CA LEU A 8 -3.03 46.75 -10.17
C LEU A 8 -1.78 45.91 -9.87
N PHE A 9 -0.74 46.52 -9.28
CA PHE A 9 0.54 45.86 -9.03
C PHE A 9 0.60 45.05 -7.72
N LEU A 10 -0.36 45.24 -6.81
CA LEU A 10 -0.41 44.56 -5.51
C LEU A 10 -1.22 43.25 -5.52
N ILE A 11 -2.00 43.02 -6.56
CA ILE A 11 -2.85 41.84 -6.73
C ILE A 11 -2.05 40.52 -6.85
N PRO A 12 -0.91 40.42 -7.58
CA PRO A 12 -0.24 39.14 -7.77
C PRO A 12 0.41 38.59 -6.49
N PHE A 13 0.64 39.41 -5.47
CA PHE A 13 1.20 38.94 -4.19
C PHE A 13 0.18 38.13 -3.38
N PHE A 14 -1.10 38.51 -3.44
CA PHE A 14 -2.18 37.82 -2.71
C PHE A 14 -2.58 36.47 -3.32
N ILE A 15 -2.26 36.22 -4.59
CA ILE A 15 -2.55 34.95 -5.28
C ILE A 15 -1.36 33.98 -5.20
N SER A 16 -0.28 34.35 -4.50
CA SER A 16 0.83 33.41 -4.25
C SER A 16 0.43 32.40 -3.17
N GLY A 17 -0.25 31.33 -3.58
CA GLY A 17 -0.59 30.22 -2.71
C GLY A 17 0.67 29.54 -2.17
N CYS A 18 0.70 29.29 -0.86
CA CYS A 18 1.77 28.53 -0.23
C CYS A 18 1.63 27.05 -0.63
N PHE A 19 2.37 26.62 -1.65
CA PHE A 19 2.47 25.21 -2.01
C PHE A 19 3.31 24.50 -0.95
N THR A 20 2.66 23.89 0.03
CA THR A 20 3.34 23.01 0.98
C THR A 20 3.91 21.84 0.18
N ARG A 21 5.24 21.73 0.14
CA ARG A 21 5.88 20.55 -0.43
C ARG A 21 5.43 19.35 0.40
N ILE A 22 4.61 18.49 -0.21
CA ILE A 22 4.27 17.19 0.35
C ILE A 22 5.55 16.35 0.30
N VAL A 23 6.33 16.40 1.38
CA VAL A 23 7.42 15.44 1.59
C VAL A 23 6.73 14.12 1.89
N LYS A 24 6.66 13.24 0.90
CA LYS A 24 6.18 11.88 1.12
C LYS A 24 7.15 11.23 2.10
N GLU A 25 6.67 10.92 3.30
CA GLU A 25 7.41 10.05 4.20
C GLU A 25 7.65 8.72 3.46
N PRO A 26 8.81 8.07 3.66
CA PRO A 26 9.03 6.72 3.16
C PRO A 26 8.07 5.77 3.88
N VAL A 27 6.84 5.69 3.40
CA VAL A 27 5.91 4.62 3.74
C VAL A 27 6.43 3.36 3.08
N TYR A 28 6.58 2.29 3.86
CA TYR A 28 6.92 0.96 3.37
C TYR A 28 5.96 0.58 2.25
N ILE A 29 6.45 0.60 1.01
CA ILE A 29 5.71 0.10 -0.14
C ILE A 29 5.99 -1.40 -0.12
N PRO A 30 5.00 -2.28 0.17
CA PRO A 30 5.24 -3.69 0.07
C PRO A 30 5.62 -3.96 -1.38
N THR A 31 6.88 -4.33 -1.62
CA THR A 31 7.33 -4.85 -2.90
C THR A 31 6.36 -5.96 -3.29
N LYS A 32 5.89 -5.95 -4.53
CA LYS A 32 4.97 -7.00 -5.00
C LYS A 32 5.63 -8.34 -4.71
N CYS A 33 5.02 -9.12 -3.82
CA CYS A 33 5.51 -10.44 -3.49
C CYS A 33 5.24 -11.31 -4.73
N GLU A 34 6.28 -11.75 -5.42
CA GLU A 34 6.17 -12.56 -6.65
C GLU A 34 5.85 -14.03 -6.33
N ILE A 35 4.94 -14.26 -5.39
CA ILE A 35 4.47 -15.58 -4.98
C ILE A 35 3.06 -15.81 -5.51
N SER A 36 2.82 -17.02 -6.02
CA SER A 36 1.48 -17.44 -6.45
C SER A 36 0.62 -17.74 -5.24
N MET A 37 -0.58 -17.16 -5.19
CA MET A 37 -1.54 -17.45 -4.12
C MET A 37 -1.88 -18.96 -4.10
N PRO A 38 -1.71 -19.67 -2.97
CA PRO A 38 -2.05 -21.07 -2.87
C PRO A 38 -3.56 -21.27 -3.04
N LEU A 39 -3.94 -22.41 -3.63
CA LEU A 39 -5.35 -22.73 -3.83
C LEU A 39 -5.98 -23.10 -2.49
N ARG A 40 -7.09 -22.45 -2.15
CA ARG A 40 -7.86 -22.79 -0.95
C ARG A 40 -8.36 -24.24 -1.04
N PRO A 41 -8.17 -25.08 0.00
CA PRO A 41 -8.64 -26.46 -0.02
C PRO A 41 -10.17 -26.52 -0.07
N ASN A 42 -10.67 -27.56 -0.73
CA ASN A 42 -12.09 -27.86 -0.79
C ASN A 42 -12.55 -28.54 0.49
N PHE A 43 -13.84 -28.41 0.81
CA PHE A 43 -14.40 -29.05 1.99
C PHE A 43 -14.70 -30.53 1.70
N HIS A 44 -14.12 -31.40 2.52
CA HIS A 44 -14.38 -32.83 2.60
C HIS A 44 -15.56 -33.13 3.53
N SER A 45 -16.15 -34.32 3.39
CA SER A 45 -17.17 -34.80 4.32
C SER A 45 -16.60 -35.14 5.70
N ASN A 46 -15.31 -35.45 5.78
CA ASN A 46 -14.60 -35.78 7.01
C ASN A 46 -13.96 -34.53 7.64
N THR A 47 -14.40 -34.17 8.85
CA THR A 47 -13.88 -33.02 9.60
C THR A 47 -12.37 -33.11 9.87
N ALA A 48 -11.82 -34.30 10.14
CA ALA A 48 -10.40 -34.45 10.41
C ALA A 48 -9.55 -34.13 9.17
N GLN A 49 -10.05 -34.49 7.97
CA GLN A 49 -9.40 -34.14 6.71
C GLN A 49 -9.47 -32.62 6.47
N ASN A 50 -10.63 -32.00 6.68
CA ASN A 50 -10.78 -30.54 6.58
C ASN A 50 -9.81 -29.78 7.47
N VAL A 51 -9.69 -30.19 8.73
CA VAL A 51 -8.79 -29.55 9.69
C VAL A 51 -7.34 -29.72 9.24
N LYS A 52 -6.95 -30.92 8.80
CA LYS A 52 -5.60 -31.17 8.29
C LYS A 52 -5.27 -30.28 7.10
N ASP A 53 -6.17 -30.21 6.11
CA ASP A 53 -5.92 -29.44 4.88
C ASP A 53 -5.92 -27.94 5.15
N LEU A 54 -6.76 -27.47 6.08
CA LEU A 54 -6.72 -26.08 6.56
C LEU A 54 -5.40 -25.77 7.25
N LEU A 55 -4.88 -26.66 8.09
CA LEU A 55 -3.60 -26.44 8.79
C LEU A 55 -2.43 -26.36 7.81
N ILE A 56 -2.42 -27.22 6.79
CA ILE A 56 -1.41 -27.17 5.71
C ILE A 56 -1.51 -25.85 4.95
N TYR A 57 -2.72 -25.45 4.54
CA TYR A 57 -2.95 -24.18 3.84
C TYR A 57 -2.52 -22.97 4.69
N THR A 58 -2.76 -22.98 6.01
CA THR A 58 -2.30 -21.90 6.89
C THR A 58 -0.78 -21.88 7.06
N GLN A 59 -0.13 -23.04 7.10
CA GLN A 59 1.32 -23.14 7.17
C GLN A 59 1.97 -22.53 5.93
N GLU A 60 1.44 -22.82 4.74
CA GLU A 60 1.92 -22.26 3.47
C GLU A 60 1.75 -20.73 3.47
N LEU A 61 0.57 -20.23 3.85
CA LEU A 61 0.33 -18.79 3.95
C LEU A 61 1.28 -18.10 4.93
N GLU A 62 1.55 -18.69 6.09
CA GLU A 62 2.49 -18.10 7.07
C GLU A 62 3.91 -18.03 6.51
N ASN A 63 4.34 -19.04 5.76
CA ASN A 63 5.68 -19.04 5.14
C ASN A 63 5.77 -17.97 4.05
N ASP A 64 4.75 -17.87 3.21
CA ASP A 64 4.62 -16.83 2.18
C ASP A 64 4.64 -15.43 2.81
N LEU A 65 3.89 -15.22 3.90
CA LEU A 65 3.87 -13.97 4.65
C LEU A 65 5.25 -13.62 5.23
N ARG A 66 5.97 -14.60 5.82
CA ARG A 66 7.33 -14.39 6.32
C ARG A 66 8.28 -13.96 5.21
N PHE A 67 8.21 -14.62 4.05
CA PHE A 67 8.96 -14.22 2.87
C PHE A 67 8.63 -12.78 2.45
N CYS A 68 7.35 -12.41 2.39
CA CYS A 68 6.95 -11.06 1.97
C CYS A 68 7.33 -9.95 2.95
N ILE A 69 7.42 -10.26 4.25
CA ILE A 69 7.76 -9.27 5.28
C ILE A 69 9.28 -9.09 5.39
N ASN A 70 10.04 -10.19 5.38
CA ASN A 70 11.49 -10.14 5.64
C ASN A 70 12.35 -10.21 4.37
N GLY A 71 11.77 -10.57 3.21
CA GLY A 71 12.52 -10.84 1.98
C GLY A 71 13.42 -12.08 2.05
N GLU A 72 13.22 -12.95 3.04
CA GLU A 72 14.07 -14.12 3.30
C GLU A 72 13.68 -15.29 2.39
N VAL A 73 14.45 -15.51 1.33
CA VAL A 73 14.40 -16.74 0.52
C VAL A 73 15.03 -17.86 1.34
N PHE A 74 14.27 -18.93 1.64
CA PHE A 74 14.79 -20.15 2.25
C PHE A 74 15.79 -20.88 1.34
#